data_AF-A0A661XF39-F1
#
_entry.id   AF-A0A661XF39-F1
#
_cell.length_a   1.000
_cell.length_b   1.000
_cell.length_c   1.000
_cell.angle_alpha   90.00
_cell.angle_beta   90.00
_cell.angle_gamma   90.00
#
_symmetry.space_group_name_H-M   'P 1'
#
loop_
_entity.id
_entity.type
_entity.pdbx_description
1 polymer ?
#
loop_
_entity_poly.entity_id
_entity_poly.type
_entity_poly.pdbx_seq_one_letter_code
_entity_poly.pdbx_strand_id
1 'polypeptide(L)'
;MRLFFLILILFSEFNLFSVFDEKNFLSKPTALSGAYTGYSKDENAFYYNPAGLRLHDAITVSLNQTNLFGISDLKLFHAGFTVPTLKLGTFSFNYVSFGPSYYKEDEIYFTESFSFHEGFYAGFNLKNSSLKIEGGGSASTIGIDVGFLANVSESFSFGFMAKNLNRPQIGSSRIDLSRSFHFGISYTPFNGLIVNLDHNYYFLQERENLEAGMIFSPLPFLKVLSGVSSDPVSFSFGLSLKYKKFFFDYSFINHSELGYQHVFSISFKFLKGEETRTEREYGEEYGEFYEEEQEKIDLNEVTLKGLLKVPGMTKRIARRIIAYRESKGGFKSVDELLKIRGISRRRFEKIKDYFYVEEYEEVGESVSLEEEKKRLWNKAMSLYKEGKLREAREVFEKILEIDPEHDPSKKRIKMIDEELGE
;
A
#
# COMPACT_ATOMS: atom_id res chain seq x y z
N MET A 1 7.04 4.99 50.78
CA MET A 1 7.24 4.48 49.40
C MET A 1 6.46 5.27 48.34
N ARG A 2 5.13 5.45 48.46
CA ARG A 2 4.33 6.24 47.48
C ARG A 2 4.76 7.70 47.31
N LEU A 3 5.06 8.39 48.41
CA LEU A 3 5.57 9.78 48.37
C LEU A 3 7.01 9.86 47.82
N PHE A 4 7.80 8.80 47.95
CA PHE A 4 9.19 8.75 47.54
C PHE A 4 9.33 8.64 46.02
N PHE A 5 8.45 7.87 45.36
CA PHE A 5 8.39 7.80 43.89
C PHE A 5 7.90 9.11 43.26
N LEU A 6 6.92 9.77 43.88
CA LEU A 6 6.42 11.07 43.41
C LEU A 6 7.48 12.17 43.53
N ILE A 7 8.31 12.13 44.58
CA ILE A 7 9.44 13.05 44.78
C ILE A 7 10.61 12.73 43.84
N LEU A 8 10.87 11.45 43.52
CA LEU A 8 11.89 11.06 42.53
C LEU A 8 11.55 11.54 41.11
N ILE A 9 10.26 11.56 40.74
CA ILE A 9 9.78 12.12 39.47
C ILE A 9 9.94 13.65 39.44
N LEU A 10 9.89 14.33 40.60
CA LEU A 10 10.01 15.78 40.71
C LEU A 10 11.46 16.31 40.83
N PHE A 11 12.43 15.47 41.21
CA PHE A 11 13.81 15.89 41.51
C PHE A 11 14.89 15.32 40.60
N SER A 12 14.52 14.53 39.60
CA SER A 12 15.48 14.09 38.60
C SER A 12 15.45 15.04 37.41
N GLU A 13 16.59 15.61 37.02
CA GLU A 13 16.77 16.46 35.83
C GLU A 13 16.50 15.72 34.49
N PHE A 14 15.82 14.58 34.52
CA PHE A 14 15.33 13.90 33.32
C PHE A 14 14.16 14.69 32.76
N ASN A 15 14.26 15.01 31.46
CA ASN A 15 13.20 15.56 30.62
C ASN A 15 11.82 15.10 31.11
N LEU A 16 11.04 16.03 31.68
CA LEU A 16 9.69 15.75 32.18
C LEU A 16 8.88 15.20 31.00
N PHE A 17 8.57 13.90 31.02
CA PHE A 17 7.71 13.29 30.01
C PHE A 17 6.34 13.96 30.08
N SER A 18 5.84 14.42 28.93
CA SER A 18 4.49 14.97 28.82
C SER A 18 3.46 13.90 29.17
N VAL A 19 2.32 14.32 29.73
CA VAL A 19 1.12 13.46 29.71
C VAL A 19 0.83 13.12 28.24
N PHE A 20 0.51 11.85 27.95
CA PHE A 20 0.31 11.35 26.58
C PHE A 20 1.52 11.48 25.65
N ASP A 21 2.75 11.48 26.20
CA ASP A 21 3.94 11.42 25.34
C ASP A 21 3.99 10.10 24.55
N GLU A 22 4.78 10.10 23.48
CA GLU A 22 4.89 8.94 22.60
C GLU A 22 5.48 7.72 23.31
N LYS A 23 4.86 6.56 23.07
CA LYS A 23 5.21 5.30 23.73
C LYS A 23 5.38 4.19 22.69
N ASN A 24 6.41 3.38 22.87
CA ASN A 24 6.70 2.23 22.01
C ASN A 24 5.87 1.00 22.40
N PHE A 25 4.58 0.98 22.08
CA PHE A 25 3.66 -0.08 22.53
C PHE A 25 3.10 -0.99 21.44
N LEU A 26 3.36 -0.69 20.16
CA LEU A 26 2.97 -1.52 19.02
C LEU A 26 4.16 -2.38 18.60
N SER A 27 4.03 -3.70 18.67
CA SER A 27 5.20 -4.60 18.62
C SER A 27 6.06 -4.46 17.35
N LYS A 28 5.45 -4.41 16.15
CA LYS A 28 6.22 -4.26 14.90
C LYS A 28 6.96 -2.91 14.82
N PRO A 29 6.31 -1.75 15.03
CA PRO A 29 7.02 -0.48 15.12
C PRO A 29 8.10 -0.45 16.21
N THR A 30 7.83 -0.99 17.40
CA THR A 30 8.82 -1.06 18.49
C THR A 30 10.04 -1.89 18.07
N ALA A 31 9.86 -3.00 17.34
CA ALA A 31 10.98 -3.79 16.83
C ALA A 31 11.83 -3.04 15.79
N LEU A 32 11.29 -2.00 15.17
CA LEU A 32 11.97 -1.10 14.23
C LEU A 32 12.44 0.20 14.90
N SER A 33 12.41 0.27 16.23
CA SER A 33 12.75 1.48 17.00
C SER A 33 11.97 2.72 16.57
N GLY A 34 10.72 2.55 16.09
CA GLY A 34 9.86 3.65 15.64
C GLY A 34 9.92 3.96 14.14
N ALA A 35 10.95 3.49 13.41
CA ALA A 35 11.16 3.77 11.98
C ALA A 35 10.06 3.13 11.09
N TYR A 36 8.92 3.79 11.01
CA TYR A 36 7.67 3.22 10.51
C TYR A 36 6.86 4.18 9.64
N THR A 37 7.09 5.49 9.69
CA THR A 37 6.27 6.52 9.05
C THR A 37 6.18 6.33 7.53
N GLY A 38 7.29 5.98 6.88
CA GLY A 38 7.35 5.72 5.44
C GLY A 38 6.86 4.33 5.02
N TYR A 39 6.77 3.37 5.95
CA TYR A 39 6.37 1.99 5.71
C TYR A 39 4.90 1.69 6.05
N SER A 40 4.36 2.35 7.08
CA SER A 40 3.09 2.16 7.82
C SER A 40 1.91 1.55 7.05
N LYS A 41 1.97 0.27 6.66
CA LYS A 41 1.00 -0.35 5.74
C LYS A 41 0.14 -1.46 6.35
N ASP A 42 0.08 -1.53 7.67
CA ASP A 42 -0.72 -2.52 8.39
C ASP A 42 -1.54 -1.87 9.51
N GLU A 43 -2.20 -2.68 10.32
CA GLU A 43 -3.08 -2.21 11.39
C GLU A 43 -2.42 -1.25 12.39
N ASN A 44 -1.08 -1.25 12.51
CA ASN A 44 -0.34 -0.34 13.40
C ASN A 44 -0.22 1.09 12.84
N ALA A 45 -0.60 1.30 11.58
CA ALA A 45 -0.48 2.59 10.89
C ALA A 45 -1.26 3.71 11.57
N PHE A 46 -2.35 3.41 12.30
CA PHE A 46 -3.17 4.42 12.98
C PHE A 46 -2.34 5.36 13.87
N TYR A 47 -1.30 4.84 14.54
CA TYR A 47 -0.48 5.61 15.49
C TYR A 47 0.72 6.31 14.84
N TYR A 48 1.28 5.73 13.77
CA TYR A 48 2.53 6.21 13.15
C TYR A 48 2.30 7.02 11.88
N ASN A 49 1.41 6.57 11.00
CA ASN A 49 0.99 7.33 9.83
C ASN A 49 -0.36 6.81 9.31
N PRO A 50 -1.48 7.48 9.64
CA PRO A 50 -2.82 7.00 9.30
C PRO A 50 -3.03 6.84 7.79
N ALA A 51 -2.33 7.59 6.93
CA ALA A 51 -2.45 7.46 5.48
C ALA A 51 -2.15 6.04 4.98
N GLY A 52 -1.15 5.39 5.57
CA GLY A 52 -0.73 4.06 5.11
C GLY A 52 -1.71 2.95 5.50
N LEU A 53 -2.68 3.21 6.40
CA LEU A 53 -3.77 2.30 6.70
C LEU A 53 -4.63 1.99 5.46
N ARG A 54 -4.63 2.87 4.44
CA ARG A 54 -5.29 2.61 3.16
C ARG A 54 -4.69 1.41 2.41
N LEU A 55 -3.43 1.06 2.67
CA LEU A 55 -2.74 -0.09 2.09
C LEU A 55 -3.05 -1.42 2.80
N HIS A 56 -3.74 -1.37 3.94
CA HIS A 56 -4.16 -2.55 4.69
C HIS A 56 -5.46 -3.12 4.10
N ASP A 57 -5.44 -4.40 3.74
CA ASP A 57 -6.42 -5.02 2.83
C ASP A 57 -7.39 -6.01 3.50
N ALA A 58 -7.46 -6.05 4.84
CA ALA A 58 -8.31 -6.99 5.55
C ALA A 58 -8.99 -6.37 6.77
N ILE A 59 -10.19 -6.86 7.13
CA ILE A 59 -10.74 -6.54 8.46
C ILE A 59 -9.81 -7.16 9.50
N THR A 60 -9.37 -6.36 10.47
CA THR A 60 -8.37 -6.81 11.44
C THR A 60 -8.75 -6.36 12.83
N VAL A 61 -8.69 -7.29 13.77
CA VAL A 61 -8.69 -6.99 15.20
C VAL A 61 -7.27 -7.20 15.71
N SER A 62 -6.77 -6.27 16.52
CA SER A 62 -5.41 -6.31 17.06
C SER A 62 -5.42 -6.01 18.55
N LEU A 63 -4.53 -6.69 19.28
CA LEU A 63 -4.31 -6.52 20.71
C LEU A 63 -2.82 -6.40 20.95
N ASN A 64 -2.40 -5.41 21.75
CA ASN A 64 -1.01 -5.30 22.21
C ASN A 64 -0.98 -5.15 23.73
N GLN A 65 0.04 -5.72 24.36
CA GLN A 65 0.32 -5.54 25.78
C GLN A 65 1.81 -5.37 26.02
N THR A 66 2.16 -4.44 26.90
CA THR A 66 3.51 -4.27 27.42
C THR A 66 3.49 -3.72 28.84
N ASN A 67 4.55 -3.98 29.59
CA ASN A 67 4.91 -3.18 30.76
C ASN A 67 6.11 -2.35 30.32
N LEU A 68 5.96 -1.03 30.25
CA LEU A 68 7.05 -0.16 29.82
C LEU A 68 8.23 -0.35 30.78
N PHE A 69 9.39 -0.59 30.19
CA PHE A 69 10.66 -0.78 30.92
C PHE A 69 10.62 -1.91 31.97
N GLY A 70 9.70 -2.87 31.81
CA GLY A 70 9.52 -3.97 32.75
C GLY A 70 8.88 -3.56 34.08
N ILE A 71 8.41 -2.31 34.22
CA ILE A 71 7.83 -1.78 35.46
C ILE A 71 6.35 -2.16 35.54
N SER A 72 5.93 -2.83 36.62
CA SER A 72 4.56 -3.35 36.79
C SER A 72 3.47 -2.29 36.70
N ASP A 73 3.77 -1.09 37.21
CA ASP A 73 2.81 0.02 37.26
C ASP A 73 2.71 0.75 35.92
N LEU A 74 3.71 0.61 35.04
CA LEU A 74 3.72 1.20 33.69
C LEU A 74 3.12 0.25 32.65
N LYS A 75 2.00 -0.37 33.02
CA LYS A 75 1.27 -1.27 32.11
C LYS A 75 0.60 -0.46 31.01
N LEU A 76 0.74 -0.92 29.78
CA LEU A 76 0.07 -0.38 28.61
C LEU A 76 -0.67 -1.50 27.86
N PHE A 77 -1.93 -1.24 27.56
CA PHE A 77 -2.80 -2.11 26.79
C PHE A 77 -3.35 -1.36 25.59
N HIS A 78 -3.39 -2.05 24.44
CA HIS A 78 -4.03 -1.55 23.23
C HIS A 78 -4.98 -2.61 22.67
N ALA A 79 -6.16 -2.17 22.24
CA ALA A 79 -7.09 -2.95 21.45
C ALA A 79 -7.61 -2.10 20.28
N GLY A 80 -7.62 -2.69 19.09
CA GLY A 80 -8.00 -1.98 17.87
C GLY A 80 -8.75 -2.84 16.89
N PHE A 81 -9.62 -2.22 16.10
CA PHE A 81 -10.23 -2.84 14.94
C PHE A 81 -10.08 -1.94 13.71
N THR A 82 -9.79 -2.54 12.56
CA THR A 82 -9.58 -1.86 11.29
C THR A 82 -10.49 -2.47 10.24
N VAL A 83 -11.19 -1.62 9.48
CA VAL A 83 -12.15 -1.99 8.44
C VAL A 83 -11.82 -1.24 7.15
N PRO A 84 -11.23 -1.91 6.15
CA PRO A 84 -11.12 -1.34 4.81
C PRO A 84 -12.49 -1.31 4.12
N THR A 85 -12.83 -0.20 3.49
CA THR A 85 -14.06 -0.02 2.70
C THR A 85 -13.71 0.29 1.24
N LEU A 86 -14.64 -0.03 0.33
CA LEU A 86 -14.39 0.10 -1.12
C LEU A 86 -14.33 1.57 -1.59
N LYS A 87 -15.20 2.44 -1.06
CA LYS A 87 -15.38 3.82 -1.56
C LYS A 87 -14.85 4.90 -0.61
N LEU A 88 -14.94 4.67 0.69
CA LEU A 88 -14.64 5.69 1.69
C LEU A 88 -13.23 5.55 2.27
N GLY A 89 -12.47 4.52 1.85
CA GLY A 89 -11.13 4.26 2.35
C GLY A 89 -11.11 3.30 3.54
N THR A 90 -10.10 3.36 4.39
CA THR A 90 -9.95 2.46 5.54
C THR A 90 -10.22 3.20 6.84
N PHE A 91 -11.15 2.67 7.63
CA PHE A 91 -11.46 3.15 8.96
C PHE A 91 -10.77 2.29 10.02
N SER A 92 -10.38 2.90 11.13
CA SER A 92 -9.90 2.17 12.30
C SER A 92 -10.36 2.86 13.58
N PHE A 93 -10.60 2.05 14.60
CA PHE A 93 -10.89 2.50 15.94
C PHE A 93 -9.95 1.79 16.90
N ASN A 94 -9.26 2.55 17.73
CA ASN A 94 -8.26 2.01 18.64
C ASN A 94 -8.42 2.62 20.03
N TYR A 95 -8.32 1.77 21.05
CA TYR A 95 -8.28 2.16 22.44
C TYR A 95 -6.91 1.83 23.01
N VAL A 96 -6.25 2.83 23.60
CA VAL A 96 -4.96 2.70 24.27
C VAL A 96 -5.16 3.11 25.73
N SER A 97 -4.66 2.29 26.66
CA SER A 97 -4.75 2.54 28.09
C SER A 97 -3.39 2.39 28.74
N PHE A 98 -2.98 3.36 29.54
CA PHE A 98 -1.68 3.39 30.21
C PHE A 98 -1.84 3.75 31.69
N GLY A 99 -1.06 3.04 32.51
CA GLY A 99 -0.88 3.35 33.92
C GLY A 99 -1.80 2.60 34.87
N PRO A 100 -1.55 2.74 36.19
CA PRO A 100 -2.29 2.04 37.24
C PRO A 100 -3.61 2.74 37.61
N SER A 101 -4.37 2.20 38.56
CA SER A 101 -5.68 2.76 38.94
C SER A 101 -5.62 4.18 39.51
N TYR A 102 -4.47 4.59 40.06
CA TYR A 102 -4.25 5.90 40.66
C TYR A 102 -3.75 6.97 39.68
N TYR A 103 -3.25 6.56 38.51
CA TYR A 103 -2.83 7.43 37.41
C TYR A 103 -3.13 6.72 36.09
N LYS A 104 -4.12 7.22 35.35
CA LYS A 104 -4.61 6.55 34.14
C LYS A 104 -4.69 7.51 32.96
N GLU A 105 -4.03 7.14 31.88
CA GLU A 105 -4.13 7.77 30.56
C GLU A 105 -4.92 6.83 29.65
N ASP A 106 -6.03 7.32 29.10
CA ASP A 106 -6.83 6.61 28.11
C ASP A 106 -6.89 7.43 26.82
N GLU A 107 -6.61 6.82 25.68
CA GLU A 107 -6.74 7.44 24.37
C GLU A 107 -7.63 6.60 23.46
N ILE A 108 -8.59 7.27 22.83
CA ILE A 108 -9.43 6.68 21.80
C ILE A 108 -9.10 7.34 20.47
N TYR A 109 -8.76 6.54 19.48
CA TYR A 109 -8.44 6.97 18.12
C TYR A 109 -9.57 6.57 17.19
N PHE A 110 -10.13 7.54 16.47
CA PHE A 110 -10.88 7.30 15.24
C PHE A 110 -10.00 7.71 14.07
N THR A 111 -9.71 6.75 13.18
CA THR A 111 -8.81 6.94 12.06
C THR A 111 -9.54 6.71 10.75
N GLU A 112 -9.33 7.60 9.79
CA GLU A 112 -9.77 7.42 8.41
C GLU A 112 -8.58 7.64 7.47
N SER A 113 -8.54 6.87 6.39
CA SER A 113 -7.48 6.95 5.39
C SER A 113 -8.03 6.70 4.00
N PHE A 114 -7.59 7.46 3.02
CA PHE A 114 -8.09 7.40 1.65
C PHE A 114 -6.94 7.56 0.64
N SER A 115 -7.22 7.18 -0.61
CA SER A 115 -6.33 7.43 -1.73
C SER A 115 -6.94 8.53 -2.59
N PHE A 116 -6.15 9.55 -2.92
CA PHE A 116 -6.60 10.66 -3.78
C PHE A 116 -5.93 10.62 -5.17
N HIS A 117 -4.86 9.84 -5.31
CA HIS A 117 -4.24 9.49 -6.59
C HIS A 117 -3.58 8.12 -6.48
N GLU A 118 -3.35 7.43 -7.59
CA GLU A 118 -2.68 6.12 -7.58
C GLU A 118 -1.29 6.25 -6.96
N GLY A 119 -1.05 5.53 -5.86
CA GLY A 119 0.21 5.61 -5.11
C GLY A 119 0.27 6.72 -4.06
N PHE A 120 -0.74 7.59 -3.95
CA PHE A 120 -0.78 8.69 -2.98
C PHE A 120 -1.96 8.53 -2.02
N TYR A 121 -1.66 8.64 -0.73
CA TYR A 121 -2.59 8.37 0.36
C TYR A 121 -2.54 9.48 1.38
N ALA A 122 -3.70 9.78 1.97
CA ALA A 122 -3.83 10.68 3.10
C ALA A 122 -4.65 9.99 4.18
N GLY A 123 -4.47 10.41 5.43
CA GLY A 123 -5.29 9.96 6.53
C GLY A 123 -5.23 10.92 7.69
N PHE A 124 -6.18 10.79 8.61
CA PHE A 124 -6.21 11.61 9.81
C PHE A 124 -6.68 10.79 11.01
N ASN A 125 -6.31 11.25 12.20
CA ASN A 125 -6.86 10.76 13.46
C ASN A 125 -7.66 11.86 14.13
N LEU A 126 -8.85 11.52 14.62
CA LEU A 126 -9.53 12.23 15.69
C LEU A 126 -9.30 11.46 16.98
N LYS A 127 -8.65 12.10 17.96
CA LYS A 127 -8.23 11.45 19.21
C LYS A 127 -8.93 12.08 20.39
N ASN A 128 -9.47 11.28 21.29
CA ASN A 128 -9.89 11.74 22.61
C ASN A 128 -8.92 11.21 23.66
N SER A 129 -8.16 12.11 24.29
CA SER A 129 -7.17 11.78 25.33
C SER A 129 -7.73 12.18 26.70
N SER A 130 -7.85 11.21 27.60
CA SER A 130 -8.48 11.35 28.93
C SER A 130 -7.50 10.97 30.03
N LEU A 131 -7.29 11.88 30.98
CA LEU A 131 -6.41 11.71 32.11
C LEU A 131 -7.23 11.60 33.39
N LYS A 132 -6.91 10.62 34.24
CA LYS A 132 -7.48 10.48 35.59
C LYS A 132 -6.37 10.32 36.62
N ILE A 133 -6.41 11.14 37.67
CA ILE A 133 -5.47 11.12 38.78
C ILE A 133 -6.25 10.98 40.08
N GLU A 134 -5.90 10.02 40.93
CA GLU A 134 -6.50 9.85 42.25
C GLU A 134 -6.28 11.10 43.12
N GLY A 135 -7.35 11.68 43.64
CA GLY A 135 -7.32 12.97 44.37
C GLY A 135 -7.14 14.21 43.47
N GLY A 136 -6.70 14.06 42.21
CA GLY A 136 -6.51 15.16 41.25
C GLY A 136 -7.67 15.36 40.26
N GLY A 137 -8.61 14.41 40.18
CA GLY A 137 -9.78 14.48 39.30
C GLY A 137 -9.53 13.89 37.91
N SER A 138 -10.32 14.32 36.92
CA SER A 138 -10.23 13.86 35.53
C SER A 138 -10.38 15.01 34.54
N ALA A 139 -9.69 14.91 33.41
CA ALA A 139 -9.80 15.85 32.30
C ALA A 139 -9.69 15.12 30.96
N SER A 140 -10.26 15.68 29.89
CA SER A 140 -10.12 15.16 28.53
C SER A 140 -9.87 16.27 27.52
N THR A 141 -9.28 15.92 26.38
CA THR A 141 -9.04 16.85 25.27
C THR A 141 -9.06 16.12 23.94
N ILE A 142 -9.26 16.87 22.85
CA ILE A 142 -9.36 16.31 21.50
C ILE A 142 -8.12 16.69 20.69
N GLY A 143 -7.36 15.69 20.24
CA GLY A 143 -6.23 15.86 19.33
C GLY A 143 -6.57 15.50 17.89
N ILE A 144 -5.92 16.15 16.93
CA ILE A 144 -6.01 15.84 15.50
C ILE A 144 -4.62 15.53 14.97
N ASP A 145 -4.49 14.38 14.30
CA ASP A 145 -3.29 14.04 13.54
C ASP A 145 -3.58 13.99 12.05
N VAL A 146 -2.59 14.29 11.22
CA VAL A 146 -2.68 14.20 9.76
C VAL A 146 -1.46 13.47 9.22
N GLY A 147 -1.71 12.45 8.42
CA GLY A 147 -0.69 11.65 7.75
C GLY A 147 -0.79 11.72 6.24
N PHE A 148 0.35 11.59 5.59
CA PHE A 148 0.51 11.47 4.15
C PHE A 148 1.48 10.33 3.84
N LEU A 149 1.19 9.55 2.79
CA LEU A 149 2.08 8.49 2.32
C LEU A 149 2.06 8.44 0.79
N ALA A 150 3.23 8.32 0.17
CA ALA A 150 3.35 8.13 -1.27
C ALA A 150 4.30 6.98 -1.61
N ASN A 151 3.79 6.07 -2.42
CA ASN A 151 4.55 5.01 -3.07
C ASN A 151 5.05 5.53 -4.43
N VAL A 152 6.27 6.06 -4.44
CA VAL A 152 6.90 6.61 -5.65
C VAL A 152 7.25 5.50 -6.65
N SER A 153 7.53 4.29 -6.16
CA SER A 153 7.75 3.10 -6.99
C SER A 153 7.30 1.83 -6.26
N GLU A 154 7.43 0.65 -6.91
CA GLU A 154 7.21 -0.64 -6.23
C GLU A 154 8.17 -0.87 -5.05
N SER A 155 9.32 -0.17 -5.02
CA SER A 155 10.39 -0.38 -4.04
C SER A 155 10.62 0.81 -3.10
N PHE A 156 9.96 1.95 -3.30
CA PHE A 156 10.27 3.17 -2.56
C PHE A 156 9.01 3.93 -2.18
N SER A 157 8.90 4.29 -0.90
CA SER A 157 7.85 5.16 -0.38
C SER A 157 8.39 6.21 0.57
N PHE A 158 7.67 7.33 0.63
CA PHE A 158 7.87 8.34 1.65
C PHE A 158 6.58 8.56 2.44
N GLY A 159 6.73 8.96 3.70
CA GLY A 159 5.63 9.27 4.59
C GLY A 159 5.92 10.54 5.37
N PHE A 160 4.85 11.26 5.70
CA PHE A 160 4.86 12.37 6.62
C PHE A 160 3.72 12.20 7.61
N MET A 161 3.97 12.52 8.88
CA MET A 161 2.95 12.54 9.92
C MET A 161 3.11 13.80 10.77
N ALA A 162 1.98 14.49 11.00
CA ALA A 162 1.88 15.58 11.93
C ALA A 162 0.93 15.20 13.07
N LYS A 163 1.47 15.06 14.28
CA LYS A 163 0.68 14.74 15.48
C LYS A 163 0.23 15.97 16.22
N ASN A 164 -1.00 15.92 16.73
CA ASN A 164 -1.60 16.96 17.56
C ASN A 164 -1.53 18.35 16.88
N LEU A 165 -1.86 18.37 15.59
CA LEU A 165 -1.81 19.54 14.71
C LEU A 165 -2.61 20.73 15.27
N ASN A 166 -3.70 20.44 15.98
CA ASN A 166 -4.58 21.42 16.62
C ASN A 166 -4.10 21.92 18.01
N ARG A 167 -2.89 21.53 18.46
CA ARG A 167 -2.32 21.94 19.76
C ARG A 167 -3.29 21.74 20.95
N PRO A 168 -3.74 20.50 21.20
CA PRO A 168 -4.69 20.23 22.26
C PRO A 168 -4.07 20.50 23.63
N GLN A 169 -4.91 21.00 24.55
CA GLN A 169 -4.55 21.32 25.92
C GLN A 169 -5.43 20.55 26.89
N ILE A 170 -4.90 20.14 28.04
CA ILE A 170 -5.63 19.35 29.03
C ILE A 170 -5.57 19.95 30.44
N GLY A 171 -6.66 19.76 31.19
CA GLY A 171 -6.79 20.17 32.58
C GLY A 171 -6.98 21.66 32.78
N SER A 172 -7.18 22.08 34.03
CA SER A 172 -7.34 23.49 34.42
C SER A 172 -6.09 24.32 34.15
N SER A 173 -4.91 23.72 34.27
CA SER A 173 -3.62 24.35 33.97
C SER A 173 -3.34 24.50 32.48
N ARG A 174 -4.21 23.98 31.60
CA ARG A 174 -4.07 24.05 30.13
C ARG A 174 -2.70 23.57 29.63
N ILE A 175 -2.30 22.38 30.06
CA ILE A 175 -1.03 21.77 29.67
C ILE A 175 -1.14 21.34 28.20
N ASP A 176 -0.21 21.79 27.35
CA ASP A 176 -0.11 21.33 25.96
C ASP A 176 0.24 19.84 25.89
N LEU A 177 -0.41 19.09 25.00
CA LEU A 177 0.04 17.73 24.69
C LEU A 177 1.19 17.75 23.68
N SER A 178 2.02 16.70 23.75
CA SER A 178 3.16 16.49 22.86
C SER A 178 2.77 16.61 21.39
N ARG A 179 3.48 17.46 20.66
CA ARG A 179 3.33 17.65 19.21
C ARG A 179 4.60 17.20 18.53
N SER A 180 4.45 16.57 17.38
CA SER A 180 5.59 16.07 16.63
C SER A 180 5.32 16.04 15.13
N PHE A 181 6.40 16.21 14.36
CA PHE A 181 6.46 15.95 12.93
C PHE A 181 7.38 14.78 12.66
N HIS A 182 6.95 13.86 11.82
CA HIS A 182 7.70 12.66 11.46
C HIS A 182 7.81 12.60 9.96
N PHE A 183 9.01 12.32 9.46
CA PHE A 183 9.30 12.13 8.06
C PHE A 183 9.96 10.76 7.91
N GLY A 184 9.38 9.88 7.10
CA GLY A 184 9.89 8.52 6.93
C GLY A 184 10.11 8.15 5.48
N ILE A 185 11.14 7.35 5.24
CA ILE A 185 11.45 6.74 3.95
C ILE A 185 11.47 5.23 4.13
N SER A 186 10.88 4.49 3.20
CA SER A 186 10.97 3.03 3.14
C SER A 186 11.50 2.59 1.79
N TYR A 187 12.50 1.71 1.81
CA TYR A 187 13.13 1.16 0.62
C TYR A 187 13.17 -0.37 0.66
N THR A 188 12.78 -1.00 -0.45
CA THR A 188 12.79 -2.45 -0.67
C THR A 188 13.85 -2.79 -1.72
N PRO A 189 15.12 -2.96 -1.33
CA PRO A 189 16.23 -3.21 -2.27
C PRO A 189 16.06 -4.53 -3.03
N PHE A 190 15.49 -5.55 -2.37
CA PHE A 190 15.17 -6.83 -2.98
C PHE A 190 14.00 -7.48 -2.24
N ASN A 191 13.40 -8.49 -2.87
CA ASN A 191 12.26 -9.18 -2.28
C ASN A 191 12.63 -9.82 -0.94
N GLY A 192 11.89 -9.47 0.11
CA GLY A 192 12.12 -9.99 1.46
C GLY A 192 12.98 -9.10 2.34
N LEU A 193 13.52 -7.98 1.86
CA LEU A 193 14.20 -6.98 2.69
C LEU A 193 13.56 -5.61 2.54
N ILE A 194 13.27 -4.97 3.66
CA ILE A 194 12.80 -3.57 3.73
C ILE A 194 13.68 -2.84 4.73
N VAL A 195 14.14 -1.64 4.37
CA VAL A 195 14.89 -0.74 5.22
C VAL A 195 14.09 0.55 5.36
N ASN A 196 13.99 1.05 6.58
CA ASN A 196 13.26 2.27 6.93
C ASN A 196 14.20 3.26 7.62
N LEU A 197 13.96 4.54 7.37
CA LEU A 197 14.64 5.64 8.03
C LEU A 197 13.60 6.72 8.33
N ASP A 198 13.51 7.14 9.59
CA ASP A 198 12.62 8.19 10.04
C ASP A 198 13.41 9.31 10.74
N HIS A 199 12.96 10.55 10.54
CA HIS A 199 13.37 11.73 11.30
C HIS A 199 12.14 12.34 11.96
N ASN A 200 12.21 12.46 13.29
CA ASN A 200 11.11 12.90 14.13
C ASN A 200 11.54 14.17 14.87
N TYR A 201 10.72 15.22 14.83
CA TYR A 201 10.92 16.45 15.59
C TYR A 201 9.79 16.62 16.59
N TYR A 202 10.14 16.80 17.87
CA TYR A 202 9.18 16.99 18.96
C TYR A 202 9.23 18.44 19.45
N PHE A 203 8.08 19.12 19.42
CA PHE A 203 8.02 20.56 19.66
C PHE A 203 8.12 20.97 21.13
N LEU A 204 7.65 20.14 22.07
CA LEU A 204 7.68 20.51 23.50
C LEU A 204 9.09 20.43 24.08
N GLN A 205 9.84 19.40 23.68
CA GLN A 205 11.21 19.15 24.14
C GLN A 205 12.27 19.76 23.21
N GLU A 206 11.86 20.33 22.08
CA GLU A 206 12.75 20.85 21.02
C GLU A 206 13.84 19.86 20.60
N ARG A 207 13.47 18.57 20.50
CA ARG A 207 14.40 17.47 20.23
C ARG A 207 14.15 16.82 18.88
N GLU A 208 15.21 16.26 18.32
CA GLU A 208 15.19 15.48 17.10
C GLU A 208 15.55 14.02 17.41
N ASN A 209 14.85 13.08 16.77
CA ASN A 209 15.17 11.67 16.82
C ASN A 209 15.31 11.11 15.40
N LEU A 210 16.45 10.48 15.14
CA LEU A 210 16.65 9.63 13.97
C LEU A 210 16.44 8.17 14.34
N GLU A 211 15.64 7.48 13.54
CA GLU A 211 15.30 6.07 13.73
C GLU A 211 15.58 5.30 12.44
N ALA A 212 16.22 4.14 12.54
CA ALA A 212 16.44 3.27 11.40
C ALA A 212 15.98 1.85 11.74
N GLY A 213 15.31 1.20 10.78
CA GLY A 213 14.71 -0.11 10.97
C GLY A 213 14.90 -1.02 9.77
N MET A 214 14.98 -2.32 10.01
CA MET A 214 15.08 -3.34 8.98
C MET A 214 14.03 -4.43 9.22
N ILE A 215 13.35 -4.84 8.14
CA ILE A 215 12.45 -6.00 8.13
C ILE A 215 13.03 -7.01 7.14
N PHE A 216 13.43 -8.17 7.64
CA PHE A 216 13.86 -9.29 6.83
C PHE A 216 12.82 -10.42 6.87
N SER A 217 12.38 -10.90 5.72
CA SER A 217 11.35 -11.93 5.56
C SER A 217 11.95 -13.19 4.93
N PRO A 218 12.69 -14.02 5.70
CA PRO A 218 13.34 -15.22 5.18
C PRO A 218 12.33 -16.26 4.66
N LEU A 219 11.12 -16.26 5.23
CA LEU A 219 10.04 -17.18 4.86
C LEU A 219 8.70 -16.42 4.78
N PRO A 220 7.72 -16.87 3.99
CA PRO A 220 6.42 -16.19 3.86
C PRO A 220 5.63 -16.02 5.16
N PHE A 221 5.97 -16.79 6.20
CA PHE A 221 5.30 -16.80 7.49
C PHE A 221 6.14 -16.20 8.63
N LEU A 222 7.38 -15.79 8.36
CA LEU A 222 8.32 -15.31 9.37
C LEU A 222 8.95 -14.01 8.91
N LYS A 223 8.90 -12.99 9.78
CA LYS A 223 9.73 -11.79 9.65
C LYS A 223 10.59 -11.62 10.88
N VAL A 224 11.82 -11.19 10.64
CA VAL A 224 12.77 -10.73 11.64
C VAL A 224 12.89 -9.22 11.49
N LEU A 225 12.75 -8.50 12.59
CA LEU A 225 12.79 -7.04 12.63
C LEU A 225 13.92 -6.60 13.54
N SER A 226 14.57 -5.50 13.20
CA SER A 226 15.57 -4.86 14.06
C SER A 226 15.54 -3.35 13.85
N GLY A 227 15.92 -2.59 14.86
CA GLY A 227 15.96 -1.14 14.76
C GLY A 227 16.95 -0.50 15.72
N VAL A 228 17.25 0.75 15.42
CA VAL A 228 18.04 1.66 16.25
C VAL A 228 17.36 3.02 16.30
N SER A 229 17.41 3.66 17.47
CA SER A 229 17.01 5.05 17.70
C SER A 229 18.21 5.85 18.19
N SER A 230 18.22 7.16 17.99
CA SER A 230 19.31 8.05 18.42
C SER A 230 18.97 8.84 19.69
N ASP A 231 17.69 9.14 19.93
CA ASP A 231 17.23 9.91 21.08
C ASP A 231 16.08 9.21 21.85
N PRO A 232 16.39 8.48 22.93
CA PRO A 232 17.74 8.07 23.33
C PRO A 232 18.26 6.92 22.47
N VAL A 233 19.56 6.66 22.56
CA VAL A 233 20.16 5.51 21.89
C VAL A 233 19.53 4.23 22.41
N SER A 234 18.89 3.49 21.51
CA SER A 234 18.24 2.22 21.81
C SER A 234 18.41 1.23 20.67
N PHE A 235 18.36 -0.05 21.01
CA PHE A 235 18.40 -1.16 20.05
C PHE A 235 17.17 -2.03 20.25
N SER A 236 16.54 -2.40 19.14
CA SER A 236 15.34 -3.24 19.15
C SER A 236 15.49 -4.46 18.25
N PHE A 237 14.80 -5.53 18.63
CA PHE A 237 14.68 -6.76 17.86
C PHE A 237 13.22 -7.23 17.91
N GLY A 238 12.75 -7.89 16.86
CA GLY A 238 11.44 -8.51 16.88
C GLY A 238 11.27 -9.67 15.91
N LEU A 239 10.23 -10.45 16.20
CA LEU A 239 9.80 -11.58 15.40
C LEU A 239 8.31 -11.41 15.09
N SER A 240 7.94 -11.59 13.83
CA SER A 240 6.55 -11.63 13.38
C SER A 240 6.27 -12.98 12.75
N LEU A 241 5.33 -13.71 13.34
CA LEU A 241 4.91 -15.05 12.90
C LEU A 241 3.48 -15.00 12.38
N LYS A 242 3.28 -15.51 11.17
CA LYS A 242 1.96 -15.67 10.55
C LYS A 242 1.53 -17.13 10.59
N TYR A 243 0.38 -17.40 11.20
CA TYR A 243 -0.27 -18.70 11.17
C TYR A 243 -1.72 -18.55 10.71
N LYS A 244 -2.01 -18.97 9.47
CA LYS A 244 -3.31 -18.77 8.82
C LYS A 244 -3.72 -17.29 8.84
N LYS A 245 -4.79 -16.96 9.58
CA LYS A 245 -5.37 -15.62 9.78
C LYS A 245 -4.80 -14.90 11.01
N PHE A 246 -4.01 -15.59 11.83
CA PHE A 246 -3.38 -15.03 13.02
C PHE A 246 -1.97 -14.53 12.72
N PHE A 247 -1.63 -13.43 13.35
CA PHE A 247 -0.31 -12.82 13.38
C PHE A 247 0.10 -12.64 14.83
N PHE A 248 1.27 -13.16 15.18
CA PHE A 248 1.86 -13.06 16.51
C PHE A 248 3.14 -12.27 16.37
N ASP A 249 3.22 -11.12 17.02
CA ASP A 249 4.42 -10.30 17.01
C ASP A 249 4.99 -10.21 18.42
N TYR A 250 6.31 -10.32 18.50
CA TYR A 250 7.08 -10.08 19.71
C TYR A 250 8.17 -9.08 19.39
N SER A 251 8.39 -8.13 20.30
CA SER A 251 9.52 -7.21 20.22
C SER A 251 10.18 -7.03 21.58
N PHE A 252 11.49 -6.86 21.51
CA PHE A 252 12.36 -6.50 22.61
C PHE A 252 13.03 -5.17 22.27
N ILE A 253 13.08 -4.26 23.23
CA ILE A 253 13.84 -3.02 23.14
C ILE A 253 14.71 -2.87 24.38
N ASN A 254 15.95 -2.43 24.18
CA ASN A 254 16.87 -2.07 25.25
C ASN A 254 17.11 -0.56 25.19
N HIS A 255 16.56 0.15 26.16
CA HIS A 255 16.73 1.59 26.34
C HIS A 255 17.95 1.83 27.22
N SER A 256 18.86 2.70 26.78
CA SER A 256 20.11 3.01 27.49
C SER A 256 19.89 3.49 28.93
N GLU A 257 18.86 4.30 29.17
CA GLU A 257 18.54 4.83 30.49
C GLU A 257 17.50 4.01 31.28
N LEU A 258 16.40 3.60 30.65
CA LEU A 258 15.23 3.04 31.34
C LEU A 258 15.23 1.49 31.36
N GLY A 259 16.14 0.84 30.64
CA GLY A 259 16.28 -0.61 30.63
C GLY A 259 15.44 -1.31 29.55
N TYR A 260 15.08 -2.56 29.81
CA TYR A 260 14.48 -3.43 28.81
C TYR A 260 12.95 -3.42 28.83
N GLN A 261 12.35 -3.58 27.66
CA GLN A 261 10.91 -3.70 27.51
C GLN A 261 10.55 -4.80 26.50
N HIS A 262 9.49 -5.53 26.82
CA HIS A 262 8.91 -6.57 25.97
C HIS A 262 7.53 -6.13 25.51
N VAL A 263 7.21 -6.30 24.23
CA VAL A 263 5.89 -6.04 23.68
C VAL A 263 5.39 -7.29 22.96
N PHE A 264 4.15 -7.66 23.26
CA PHE A 264 3.47 -8.78 22.64
C PHE A 264 2.25 -8.27 21.88
N SER A 265 2.07 -8.74 20.65
CA SER A 265 0.93 -8.43 19.81
C SER A 265 0.29 -9.70 19.26
N ILE A 266 -1.05 -9.68 19.20
CA ILE A 266 -1.83 -10.66 18.46
C ILE A 266 -2.79 -9.90 17.55
N SER A 267 -2.74 -10.20 16.26
CA SER A 267 -3.70 -9.68 15.28
C SER A 267 -4.41 -10.83 14.57
N PHE A 268 -5.71 -10.69 14.39
CA PHE A 268 -6.54 -11.60 13.61
C PHE A 268 -7.09 -10.87 12.38
N LYS A 269 -6.67 -11.32 11.19
CA LYS A 269 -7.13 -10.79 9.91
C LYS A 269 -8.20 -11.69 9.32
N PHE A 270 -9.42 -11.19 9.18
CA PHE A 270 -10.53 -11.91 8.57
C PHE A 270 -11.13 -11.09 7.45
N LEU A 271 -11.56 -11.76 6.38
CA LEU A 271 -12.17 -11.17 5.18
C LEU A 271 -11.22 -10.18 4.50
N LYS A 272 -10.67 -10.59 3.34
CA LYS A 272 -9.96 -9.62 2.51
C LYS A 272 -10.98 -8.63 1.97
N GLY A 273 -10.68 -7.33 2.02
CA GLY A 273 -11.46 -6.30 1.33
C GLY A 273 -11.55 -6.56 -0.19
N GLU A 274 -10.68 -7.43 -0.72
CA GLU A 274 -10.76 -7.93 -2.09
C GLU A 274 -11.79 -9.05 -2.30
N GLU A 275 -12.15 -9.85 -1.30
CA GLU A 275 -13.25 -10.85 -1.42
C GLU A 275 -14.61 -10.12 -1.59
N THR A 276 -14.76 -8.95 -0.97
CA THR A 276 -15.88 -8.01 -1.22
C THR A 276 -15.79 -7.28 -2.58
N ARG A 277 -14.59 -7.22 -3.18
CA ARG A 277 -14.32 -6.58 -4.47
C ARG A 277 -14.71 -7.47 -5.64
N THR A 278 -14.55 -8.79 -5.54
CA THR A 278 -15.00 -9.74 -6.58
C THR A 278 -16.47 -10.12 -6.45
N GLU A 279 -17.00 -10.30 -5.23
CA GLU A 279 -18.37 -10.82 -5.06
C GLU A 279 -19.47 -9.75 -5.24
N ARG A 280 -19.23 -8.48 -4.89
CA ARG A 280 -20.28 -7.43 -5.00
C ARG A 280 -20.28 -6.66 -6.32
N GLU A 281 -19.13 -6.43 -6.96
CA GLU A 281 -19.12 -5.87 -8.33
C GLU A 281 -19.71 -6.86 -9.35
N TYR A 282 -19.62 -8.17 -9.11
CA TYR A 282 -20.33 -9.17 -9.91
C TYR A 282 -21.78 -9.37 -9.47
N GLY A 283 -22.06 -9.36 -8.16
CA GLY A 283 -23.40 -9.65 -7.61
C GLY A 283 -24.43 -8.51 -7.74
N GLU A 284 -24.01 -7.27 -7.92
CA GLU A 284 -24.93 -6.13 -8.14
C GLU A 284 -25.20 -5.85 -9.63
N GLU A 285 -24.35 -6.33 -10.56
CA GLU A 285 -24.54 -6.17 -12.01
C GLU A 285 -25.16 -7.42 -12.68
N TYR A 286 -25.02 -8.61 -12.08
CA TYR A 286 -25.65 -9.84 -12.57
C TYR A 286 -26.27 -10.63 -11.41
N GLY A 287 -27.56 -10.37 -11.15
CA GLY A 287 -28.38 -11.18 -10.27
C GLY A 287 -28.54 -12.61 -10.79
N GLU A 288 -28.41 -13.55 -9.87
CA GLU A 288 -28.61 -15.02 -9.98
C GLU A 288 -27.73 -15.76 -11.00
N PHE A 289 -26.81 -16.60 -10.50
CA PHE A 289 -26.16 -17.62 -11.32
C PHE A 289 -26.46 -19.02 -10.79
N TYR A 290 -27.12 -19.79 -11.65
CA TYR A 290 -27.05 -21.25 -11.70
C TYR A 290 -25.61 -21.70 -11.96
N GLU A 291 -25.22 -22.86 -11.43
CA GLU A 291 -23.98 -23.55 -11.82
C GLU A 291 -24.06 -23.94 -13.31
N GLU A 292 -23.36 -23.20 -14.19
CA GLU A 292 -23.13 -23.61 -15.58
C GLU A 292 -21.64 -23.89 -15.85
N GLU A 293 -21.40 -24.84 -16.74
CA GLU A 293 -20.09 -25.34 -17.18
C GLU A 293 -19.16 -24.18 -17.57
N GLN A 294 -17.95 -24.15 -17.00
CA GLN A 294 -16.94 -23.14 -17.32
C GLN A 294 -16.43 -23.32 -18.76
N GLU A 295 -16.91 -22.46 -19.66
CA GLU A 295 -16.42 -22.32 -21.02
C GLU A 295 -14.95 -21.85 -21.01
N LYS A 296 -14.08 -22.53 -21.79
CA LYS A 296 -12.66 -22.17 -21.90
C LYS A 296 -12.50 -20.86 -22.66
N ILE A 297 -11.43 -20.12 -22.38
CA ILE A 297 -11.18 -18.78 -22.92
C ILE A 297 -9.92 -18.79 -23.80
N ASP A 298 -9.99 -18.22 -25.01
CA ASP A 298 -8.82 -18.11 -25.89
C ASP A 298 -7.81 -17.08 -25.36
N LEU A 299 -6.54 -17.49 -25.22
CA LEU A 299 -5.46 -16.61 -24.74
C LEU A 299 -5.12 -15.48 -25.72
N ASN A 300 -5.36 -15.67 -27.01
CA ASN A 300 -5.03 -14.66 -28.01
C ASN A 300 -6.07 -13.54 -28.07
N GLU A 301 -7.35 -13.84 -27.82
CA GLU A 301 -8.43 -12.86 -27.87
C GLU A 301 -8.85 -12.29 -26.51
N VAL A 302 -8.53 -12.99 -25.40
CA VAL A 302 -9.03 -12.60 -24.08
C VAL A 302 -8.63 -11.18 -23.68
N THR A 303 -9.63 -10.41 -23.24
CA THR A 303 -9.42 -9.05 -22.72
C THR A 303 -8.92 -9.08 -21.27
N LEU A 304 -8.42 -7.95 -20.78
CA LEU A 304 -8.04 -7.83 -19.36
C LEU A 304 -9.21 -8.20 -18.42
N LYS A 305 -10.45 -7.84 -18.79
CA LYS A 305 -11.65 -8.20 -18.04
C LYS A 305 -11.92 -9.70 -18.08
N GLY A 306 -11.75 -10.35 -19.24
CA GLY A 306 -11.89 -11.79 -19.39
C GLY A 306 -10.88 -12.57 -18.54
N LEU A 307 -9.62 -12.14 -18.51
CA LEU A 307 -8.58 -12.77 -17.68
C LEU A 307 -8.93 -12.72 -16.19
N LEU A 308 -9.52 -11.63 -15.72
CA LEU A 308 -9.89 -11.47 -14.31
C LEU A 308 -11.04 -12.39 -13.87
N LYS A 309 -11.79 -13.00 -14.80
CA LYS A 309 -12.79 -14.03 -14.50
C LYS A 309 -12.16 -15.36 -14.07
N VAL A 310 -10.88 -15.59 -14.37
CA VAL A 310 -10.20 -16.85 -14.05
C VAL A 310 -9.84 -16.90 -12.56
N PRO A 311 -10.24 -17.95 -11.82
CA PRO A 311 -9.95 -18.07 -10.39
C PRO A 311 -8.47 -17.97 -10.07
N GLY A 312 -8.13 -17.08 -9.14
CA GLY A 312 -6.75 -16.83 -8.73
C GLY A 312 -5.93 -15.96 -9.69
N MET A 313 -6.56 -15.40 -10.73
CA MET A 313 -5.97 -14.37 -11.59
C MET A 313 -5.95 -13.01 -10.87
N THR A 314 -4.82 -12.31 -10.92
CA THR A 314 -4.70 -10.95 -10.38
C THR A 314 -4.48 -9.95 -11.51
N LYS A 315 -4.87 -8.68 -11.34
CA LYS A 315 -4.65 -7.62 -12.34
C LYS A 315 -3.18 -7.51 -12.77
N ARG A 316 -2.25 -7.76 -11.85
CA ARG A 316 -0.81 -7.79 -12.11
C ARG A 316 -0.41 -8.90 -13.08
N ILE A 317 -0.93 -10.11 -12.88
CA ILE A 317 -0.63 -11.26 -13.74
C ILE A 317 -1.35 -11.11 -15.08
N ALA A 318 -2.61 -10.69 -15.07
CA ALA A 318 -3.39 -10.45 -16.29
C ALA A 318 -2.73 -9.43 -17.22
N ARG A 319 -2.21 -8.32 -16.66
CA ARG A 319 -1.41 -7.34 -17.43
C ARG A 319 -0.13 -7.94 -18.01
N ARG A 320 0.53 -8.86 -17.29
CA ARG A 320 1.72 -9.55 -17.81
C ARG A 320 1.40 -10.56 -18.90
N ILE A 321 0.24 -11.21 -18.83
CA ILE A 321 -0.27 -12.08 -19.90
C ILE A 321 -0.49 -11.27 -21.18
N ILE A 322 -1.17 -10.13 -21.08
CA ILE A 322 -1.39 -9.23 -22.22
C ILE A 322 -0.06 -8.68 -22.77
N ALA A 323 0.82 -8.20 -21.89
CA ALA A 323 2.12 -7.68 -22.32
C ALA A 323 2.99 -8.77 -22.99
N TYR A 324 2.94 -10.01 -22.49
CA TYR A 324 3.61 -11.14 -23.12
C TYR A 324 3.03 -11.41 -24.51
N ARG A 325 1.69 -11.51 -24.63
CA ARG A 325 0.97 -11.69 -25.91
C ARG A 325 1.40 -10.66 -26.94
N GLU A 326 1.34 -9.38 -26.59
CA GLU A 326 1.69 -8.27 -27.49
C GLU A 326 3.17 -8.32 -27.88
N SER A 327 4.06 -8.66 -26.94
CA SER A 327 5.51 -8.72 -27.20
C SER A 327 5.95 -9.92 -28.06
N LYS A 328 5.15 -10.99 -28.07
CA LYS A 328 5.47 -12.26 -28.76
C LYS A 328 4.60 -12.52 -29.99
N GLY A 329 3.66 -11.62 -30.28
CA GLY A 329 2.73 -11.77 -31.40
C GLY A 329 1.69 -12.86 -31.18
N GLY A 330 1.33 -13.15 -29.92
CA GLY A 330 0.41 -14.22 -29.55
C GLY A 330 1.03 -15.33 -28.69
N PHE A 331 0.16 -16.15 -28.12
CA PHE A 331 0.47 -17.43 -27.51
C PHE A 331 0.37 -18.52 -28.58
N LYS A 332 1.39 -19.39 -28.64
CA LYS A 332 1.39 -20.59 -29.50
C LYS A 332 0.87 -21.83 -28.79
N SER A 333 0.91 -21.82 -27.46
CA SER A 333 0.36 -22.87 -26.62
C SER A 333 0.04 -22.31 -25.25
N VAL A 334 -0.88 -22.96 -24.53
CA VAL A 334 -1.24 -22.60 -23.16
C VAL A 334 -0.02 -22.68 -22.22
N ASP A 335 0.91 -23.61 -22.48
CA ASP A 335 2.13 -23.80 -21.69
C ASP A 335 3.04 -22.57 -21.65
N GLU A 336 2.95 -21.67 -22.63
CA GLU A 336 3.72 -20.43 -22.62
C GLU A 336 3.36 -19.49 -21.46
N LEU A 337 2.21 -19.71 -20.80
CA LEU A 337 1.89 -19.03 -19.54
C LEU A 337 2.98 -19.24 -18.47
N LEU A 338 3.72 -20.36 -18.51
CA LEU A 338 4.85 -20.61 -17.59
C LEU A 338 6.03 -19.64 -17.81
N LYS A 339 6.13 -18.99 -18.97
CA LYS A 339 7.16 -17.98 -19.26
C LYS A 339 6.83 -16.64 -18.58
N ILE A 340 5.62 -16.48 -18.06
CA ILE A 340 5.17 -15.23 -17.44
C ILE A 340 5.58 -15.18 -15.98
N ARG A 341 6.37 -14.17 -15.62
CA ARG A 341 6.78 -13.94 -14.24
C ARG A 341 5.56 -13.84 -13.32
N GLY A 342 5.46 -14.77 -12.37
CA GLY A 342 4.34 -14.85 -11.43
C GLY A 342 3.34 -15.98 -11.72
N ILE A 343 3.51 -16.72 -12.81
CA ILE A 343 2.81 -17.98 -13.06
C ILE A 343 3.78 -19.13 -12.75
N SER A 344 3.71 -19.68 -11.54
CA SER A 344 4.48 -20.87 -11.17
C SER A 344 3.80 -22.12 -11.71
N ARG A 345 4.52 -23.25 -11.81
CA ARG A 345 3.94 -24.53 -12.22
C ARG A 345 2.69 -24.91 -11.42
N ARG A 346 2.72 -24.72 -10.10
CA ARG A 346 1.56 -24.95 -9.21
C ARG A 346 0.35 -24.06 -9.56
N ARG A 347 0.59 -22.82 -10.00
CA ARG A 347 -0.49 -21.91 -10.43
C ARG A 347 -0.98 -22.28 -11.83
N PHE A 348 -0.06 -22.60 -12.74
CA PHE A 348 -0.35 -23.06 -14.09
C PHE A 348 -1.29 -24.27 -14.07
N GLU A 349 -1.00 -25.30 -13.28
CA GLU A 349 -1.87 -26.49 -13.16
C GLU A 349 -3.31 -26.16 -12.72
N LYS A 350 -3.51 -25.04 -12.01
CA LYS A 350 -4.85 -24.62 -11.55
C LYS A 350 -5.62 -23.78 -12.57
N ILE A 351 -4.92 -23.18 -13.53
CA ILE A 351 -5.52 -22.21 -14.46
C ILE A 351 -5.47 -22.68 -15.91
N LYS A 352 -4.64 -23.67 -16.26
CA LYS A 352 -4.44 -24.11 -17.65
C LYS A 352 -5.74 -24.58 -18.31
N ASP A 353 -6.64 -25.19 -17.56
CA ASP A 353 -7.89 -25.75 -18.09
C ASP A 353 -8.94 -24.67 -18.41
N TYR A 354 -8.70 -23.42 -17.98
CA TYR A 354 -9.51 -22.25 -18.33
C TYR A 354 -9.14 -21.66 -19.68
N PHE A 355 -8.03 -22.10 -20.26
CA PHE A 355 -7.45 -21.50 -21.44
C PHE A 355 -7.38 -22.49 -22.58
N TYR A 356 -7.53 -21.96 -23.79
CA TYR A 356 -7.08 -22.62 -25.01
C TYR A 356 -6.31 -21.61 -25.86
N VAL A 357 -5.66 -22.11 -26.90
CA VAL A 357 -5.07 -21.29 -27.96
C VAL A 357 -5.70 -21.82 -29.24
N GLU A 358 -6.46 -20.98 -29.93
CA GLU A 358 -7.00 -21.35 -31.23
C GLU A 358 -5.86 -21.34 -32.27
N GLU A 359 -5.69 -22.46 -32.95
CA GLU A 359 -4.68 -22.62 -33.99
C GLU A 359 -5.20 -21.94 -35.25
N TYR A 360 -4.84 -20.68 -35.44
CA TYR A 360 -5.08 -20.00 -36.71
C TYR A 360 -4.12 -20.58 -37.75
N GLU A 361 -4.66 -21.32 -38.73
CA GLU A 361 -3.92 -21.65 -39.95
C GLU A 361 -3.30 -20.38 -40.51
N GLU A 362 -2.02 -20.44 -40.88
CA GLU A 362 -1.27 -19.31 -41.44
C GLU A 362 -1.98 -18.75 -42.68
N VAL A 363 -2.78 -17.70 -42.52
CA VAL A 363 -3.13 -16.79 -43.62
C VAL A 363 -1.98 -15.79 -43.76
N GLY A 364 -0.84 -16.30 -44.19
CA GLY A 364 0.47 -15.64 -44.15
C GLY A 364 0.74 -14.58 -45.24
N GLU A 365 -0.21 -14.27 -46.12
CA GLU A 365 0.04 -13.33 -47.23
C GLU A 365 -0.83 -12.07 -47.17
N SER A 366 -2.12 -12.18 -46.83
CA SER A 366 -3.06 -11.03 -46.86
C SER A 366 -2.83 -10.02 -45.73
N VAL A 367 -2.39 -10.46 -44.54
CA VAL A 367 -2.12 -9.55 -43.41
C VAL A 367 -0.91 -8.65 -43.68
N SER A 368 0.12 -9.15 -44.38
CA SER A 368 1.30 -8.35 -44.74
C SER A 368 0.97 -7.27 -45.78
N LEU A 369 0.09 -7.59 -46.73
CA LEU A 369 -0.36 -6.65 -47.76
C LEU A 369 -1.27 -5.56 -47.18
N GLU A 370 -2.10 -5.89 -46.20
CA GLU A 370 -2.97 -4.90 -45.54
C GLU A 370 -2.20 -3.92 -44.66
N GLU A 371 -1.18 -4.40 -43.95
CA GLU A 371 -0.25 -3.55 -43.20
C GLU A 371 0.59 -2.67 -44.14
N GLU A 372 1.04 -3.21 -45.27
CA GLU A 372 1.78 -2.45 -46.28
C GLU A 372 0.90 -1.39 -46.95
N LYS A 373 -0.34 -1.71 -47.32
CA LYS A 373 -1.32 -0.73 -47.84
C LYS A 373 -1.56 0.39 -46.84
N LYS A 374 -1.73 0.06 -45.55
CA LYS A 374 -1.91 1.06 -44.49
C LYS A 374 -0.68 1.95 -44.30
N ARG A 375 0.53 1.38 -44.39
CA ARG A 375 1.80 2.12 -44.33
C ARG A 375 1.95 3.07 -45.53
N LEU A 376 1.69 2.58 -46.73
CA LEU A 376 1.73 3.37 -47.96
C LEU A 376 0.68 4.48 -47.95
N TRP A 377 -0.53 4.19 -47.47
CA TRP A 377 -1.61 5.18 -47.33
C TRP A 377 -1.22 6.33 -46.41
N ASN A 378 -0.69 6.03 -45.23
CA ASN A 378 -0.24 7.05 -44.29
C ASN A 378 0.91 7.89 -44.87
N LYS A 379 1.84 7.26 -45.60
CA LYS A 379 2.95 7.95 -46.27
C LYS A 379 2.44 8.87 -47.38
N ALA A 380 1.56 8.39 -48.26
CA ALA A 380 0.98 9.17 -49.36
C ALA A 380 0.20 10.38 -48.83
N MET A 381 -0.59 10.19 -47.78
CA MET A 381 -1.35 11.27 -47.14
C MET A 381 -0.46 12.31 -46.44
N SER A 382 0.71 11.92 -45.91
CA SER A 382 1.69 12.88 -45.37
C SER A 382 2.27 13.75 -46.48
N LEU A 383 2.75 13.12 -47.55
CA LEU A 383 3.32 13.82 -48.72
C LEU A 383 2.31 14.76 -49.38
N TYR A 384 1.05 14.33 -49.48
CA TYR A 384 -0.04 15.15 -50.00
C TYR A 384 -0.27 16.40 -49.15
N LYS A 385 -0.29 16.26 -47.81
CA LYS A 385 -0.42 17.40 -46.88
C LYS A 385 0.78 18.34 -46.91
N GLU A 386 1.97 17.83 -47.20
CA GLU A 386 3.20 18.62 -47.38
C GLU A 386 3.29 19.33 -48.74
N GLY A 387 2.30 19.14 -49.63
CA GLY A 387 2.30 19.73 -50.98
C GLY A 387 3.21 19.02 -52.00
N LYS A 388 3.77 17.85 -51.65
CA LYS A 388 4.62 17.04 -52.55
C LYS A 388 3.75 16.14 -53.43
N LEU A 389 2.97 16.76 -54.31
CA LEU A 389 1.89 16.08 -55.04
C LEU A 389 2.36 14.93 -55.94
N ARG A 390 3.48 15.10 -56.68
CA ARG A 390 4.05 14.03 -57.53
C ARG A 390 4.51 12.82 -56.73
N GLU A 391 5.21 13.03 -55.62
CA GLU A 391 5.65 11.94 -54.73
C GLU A 391 4.46 11.25 -54.06
N ALA A 392 3.42 12.01 -53.68
CA ALA A 392 2.20 11.45 -53.11
C ALA A 392 1.48 10.56 -54.13
N ARG A 393 1.39 10.99 -55.39
CA ARG A 393 0.79 10.25 -56.51
C ARG A 393 1.47 8.89 -56.72
N GLU A 394 2.79 8.85 -56.80
CA GLU A 394 3.56 7.60 -56.95
C GLU A 394 3.30 6.61 -55.80
N VAL A 395 3.16 7.12 -54.56
CA VAL A 395 2.88 6.26 -53.41
C VAL A 395 1.43 5.77 -53.42
N PHE A 396 0.46 6.56 -53.92
CA PHE A 396 -0.91 6.07 -54.14
C PHE A 396 -0.97 5.00 -55.24
N GLU A 397 -0.17 5.10 -56.30
CA GLU A 397 -0.10 4.06 -57.35
C GLU A 397 0.42 2.73 -56.81
N LYS A 398 1.41 2.75 -55.91
CA LYS A 398 1.90 1.54 -55.23
C LYS A 398 0.84 0.85 -54.37
N ILE A 399 -0.15 1.60 -53.88
CA ILE A 399 -1.31 1.00 -53.19
C ILE A 399 -2.20 0.28 -54.21
N LEU A 400 -2.36 0.83 -55.42
CA LEU A 400 -3.13 0.22 -56.50
C LEU A 400 -2.43 -0.99 -57.13
N GLU A 401 -1.10 -1.09 -57.05
CA GLU A 401 -0.36 -2.32 -57.39
C GLU A 401 -0.69 -3.47 -56.43
N ILE A 402 -0.99 -3.17 -55.17
CA ILE A 402 -1.36 -4.16 -54.14
C ILE A 402 -2.87 -4.43 -54.12
N ASP A 403 -3.68 -3.39 -54.30
CA ASP A 403 -5.15 -3.44 -54.32
C ASP A 403 -5.69 -2.52 -55.43
N PRO A 404 -5.87 -3.06 -56.64
CA PRO A 404 -6.35 -2.32 -57.80
C PRO A 404 -7.73 -1.68 -57.60
N GLU A 405 -8.50 -2.11 -56.60
CA GLU A 405 -9.85 -1.58 -56.30
C GLU A 405 -9.88 -0.62 -55.11
N HIS A 406 -8.72 -0.13 -54.64
CA HIS A 406 -8.67 0.84 -53.54
C HIS A 406 -9.19 2.23 -53.96
N ASP A 407 -10.51 2.42 -53.87
CA ASP A 407 -11.24 3.65 -54.20
C ASP A 407 -10.63 4.94 -53.62
N PRO A 408 -10.15 4.98 -52.36
CA PRO A 408 -9.57 6.20 -51.80
C PRO A 408 -8.31 6.65 -52.55
N SER A 409 -7.49 5.72 -53.03
CA SER A 409 -6.27 6.03 -53.80
C SER A 409 -6.62 6.54 -55.19
N LYS A 410 -7.57 5.89 -55.89
CA LYS A 410 -8.06 6.33 -57.21
C LYS A 410 -8.58 7.77 -57.15
N LYS A 411 -9.37 8.10 -56.12
CA LYS A 411 -9.92 9.45 -55.92
C LYS A 411 -8.82 10.49 -55.66
N ARG A 412 -7.80 10.14 -54.88
CA ARG A 412 -6.69 11.06 -54.57
C ARG A 412 -5.80 11.31 -55.77
N ILE A 413 -5.48 10.28 -56.56
CA ILE A 413 -4.70 10.43 -57.80
C ILE A 413 -5.44 11.38 -58.76
N LYS A 414 -6.74 11.19 -58.97
CA LYS A 414 -7.54 12.09 -59.82
C LYS A 414 -7.51 13.55 -59.35
N MET A 415 -7.62 13.78 -58.04
CA MET A 415 -7.52 15.15 -57.48
C MET A 415 -6.12 15.76 -57.67
N ILE A 416 -5.07 14.94 -57.55
CA ILE A 416 -3.69 15.37 -57.77
C ILE A 416 -3.46 15.71 -59.26
N ASP A 417 -3.96 14.88 -60.18
CA ASP A 417 -3.82 15.09 -61.63
C ASP A 417 -4.53 16.39 -62.06
N GLU A 418 -5.74 16.64 -61.53
CA GLU A 418 -6.46 17.91 -61.73
C GLU A 418 -5.69 19.13 -61.18
N GLU A 419 -4.96 18.98 -60.08
CA GLU A 419 -4.19 20.05 -59.43
C GLU A 419 -2.82 20.29 -60.11
N LEU A 420 -2.23 19.25 -60.71
CA LEU A 420 -0.99 19.32 -61.49
C LEU A 420 -1.22 19.71 -62.96
N GLY A 421 -2.45 19.63 -63.45
CA GLY A 421 -2.82 19.91 -64.84
C GLY A 421 -2.37 18.81 -65.81
N GLU A 422 -2.27 17.57 -65.33
CA GLU A 422 -1.81 16.37 -66.07
C GLU A 422 -2.97 15.48 -66.53
#